data_AF-A0A668ANC6-F1
#
_entry.id   AF-A0A668ANC6-F1
#
_cell.length_a   1.000
_cell.length_b   1.000
_cell.length_c   1.000
_cell.angle_alpha   90.00
_cell.angle_beta   90.00
_cell.angle_gamma   90.00
#
_symmetry.space_group_name_H-M   'P 1'
#
loop_
_entity.id
_entity.type
_entity.pdbx_description
1 polymer ?
#
loop_
_entity_poly.entity_id
_entity_poly.type
_entity_poly.pdbx_seq_one_letter_code
_entity_poly.pdbx_strand_id
1 'polypeptide(L)'
;KSHLVHRYFIFCYFFCLENFFQLKLRYRAIYKVGSTFTSPASVVDRTVSDRHYQQLSPEERRLLDSITWPETPRLPVPISLNTTSDPAHSTFTILPVRAGGQWHVGDELEALIQIGNFQGRPKHFGGDLVIARLHDPELLAGVAGRVVDHLNGSYTAVFPLLWEGQAQVEVTLVHSSEAITVLRRLTMEQPARVYFKSLFRSGFVSETTVCDVCLPPTQPLCNYTDLHTGEPWFCYKPKNLRCDTRINHYKGGFMQNLMAKEDTLFQSGVNMKVSIRASGSNNVTVLPKKQGQPEVKSSTVKPEPAGYYYQGAWRALGGATVHQFNNASAISQCLTDKVVHLCGDSTIRQWFEHLSTVLPDLKGFNLHSSKQCGPFMAVDTARNILVKFHCHASPIRSYAVSSVNLSYIANELDRLVGGSNTVVVIGIWSHFSTFPIEVYIRRLQSIRRAVLRLLDRAADTLVVIRTGNLKALTLDETLTNSDWYSLQRDKVLRDMFKGLKNVHLVDAWDMVLAHHLPHNLHPQAPIIKNMIDVLLSYICPPKNG
;
A
#
# COMPACT_ATOMS: atom_id res chain seq x y z
N LYS A 1 28.47 61.23 -14.52
CA LYS A 1 27.89 59.96 -14.01
C LYS A 1 26.36 59.85 -14.13
N SER A 2 25.62 60.90 -14.57
CA SER A 2 24.15 60.80 -14.80
C SER A 2 23.75 60.40 -16.24
N HIS A 3 24.59 60.64 -17.25
CA HIS A 3 24.26 60.30 -18.64
C HIS A 3 24.43 58.82 -19.05
N LEU A 4 25.14 58.00 -18.26
CA LEU A 4 25.38 56.59 -18.59
C LEU A 4 24.22 55.68 -18.12
N VAL A 5 23.55 56.05 -17.03
CA VAL A 5 22.41 55.30 -16.46
C VAL A 5 21.15 55.48 -17.32
N HIS A 6 20.96 56.66 -17.91
CA HIS A 6 19.80 56.93 -18.77
C HIS A 6 19.88 56.19 -20.12
N ARG A 7 21.07 56.01 -20.68
CA ARG A 7 21.26 55.23 -21.92
C ARG A 7 21.05 53.73 -21.72
N TYR A 8 21.38 53.19 -20.55
CA TYR A 8 21.12 51.77 -20.22
C TYR A 8 19.63 51.46 -20.03
N PHE A 9 18.86 52.37 -19.43
CA PHE A 9 17.41 52.19 -19.28
C PHE A 9 16.66 52.25 -20.61
N ILE A 10 17.06 53.15 -21.52
CA ILE A 10 16.47 53.25 -22.85
C ILE A 10 16.79 51.98 -23.67
N PHE A 11 18.02 51.46 -23.59
CA PHE A 11 18.40 50.25 -24.32
C PHE A 11 17.65 49.00 -23.82
N CYS A 12 17.48 48.82 -22.50
CA CYS A 12 16.68 47.73 -21.93
C CYS A 12 15.18 47.85 -22.26
N TYR A 13 14.63 49.06 -22.33
CA TYR A 13 13.22 49.28 -22.67
C TYR A 13 12.93 48.94 -24.14
N PHE A 14 13.79 49.34 -25.07
CA PHE A 14 13.66 49.00 -26.49
C PHE A 14 13.90 47.50 -26.75
N PHE A 15 14.87 46.87 -26.06
CA PHE A 15 15.13 45.43 -26.19
C PHE A 15 13.97 44.56 -25.65
N CYS A 16 13.29 45.01 -24.59
CA CYS A 16 12.08 44.35 -24.10
C CYS A 16 10.87 44.54 -25.03
N LEU A 17 10.73 45.71 -25.67
CA LEU A 17 9.63 45.98 -26.61
C LEU A 17 9.78 45.21 -27.93
N GLU A 18 10.99 45.09 -28.48
CA GLU A 18 11.24 44.26 -29.67
C GLU A 18 10.98 42.77 -29.42
N ASN A 19 11.40 42.25 -28.26
CA ASN A 19 11.12 40.86 -27.88
C ASN A 19 9.61 40.61 -27.64
N PHE A 20 8.88 41.60 -27.09
CA PHE A 20 7.43 41.50 -26.89
C PHE A 20 6.66 41.53 -28.23
N PHE A 21 7.11 42.30 -29.22
CA PHE A 21 6.51 42.32 -30.56
C PHE A 21 6.80 41.04 -31.36
N GLN A 22 8.01 40.49 -31.26
CA GLN A 22 8.36 39.19 -31.87
C GLN A 22 7.58 38.02 -31.24
N LEU A 23 7.32 38.07 -29.93
CA LEU A 23 6.48 37.07 -29.25
C LEU A 23 5.00 37.17 -29.68
N LYS A 24 4.46 38.39 -29.86
CA LYS A 24 3.08 38.63 -30.36
C LYS A 24 2.89 38.20 -31.82
N LEU A 25 3.90 38.37 -32.67
CA LEU A 25 3.87 37.93 -34.07
C LEU A 25 3.96 36.40 -34.20
N ARG A 26 4.76 35.73 -33.35
CA ARG A 26 4.77 34.25 -33.26
C ARG A 26 3.47 33.67 -32.69
N TYR A 27 2.82 34.36 -31.74
CA TYR A 27 1.51 33.95 -31.20
C TYR A 27 0.36 34.10 -32.22
N ARG A 28 0.44 35.07 -33.15
CA ARG A 28 -0.55 35.27 -34.22
C ARG A 28 -0.38 34.34 -35.42
N ALA A 29 0.82 33.79 -35.64
CA ALA A 29 1.08 32.85 -36.73
C ALA A 29 0.62 31.41 -36.42
N ILE A 30 0.49 31.03 -35.15
CA ILE A 30 0.07 29.67 -34.74
C ILE A 30 -1.48 29.51 -34.75
N TYR A 31 -2.24 30.61 -34.76
CA TYR A 31 -3.72 30.60 -34.74
C TYR A 31 -4.40 30.85 -36.10
N LYS A 32 -3.68 30.67 -37.21
CA LYS A 32 -4.25 30.76 -38.58
C LYS A 32 -3.98 29.49 -39.38
N VAL A 33 -4.55 28.37 -38.92
CA VAL A 33 -4.88 27.23 -39.80
C VAL A 33 -6.32 26.85 -39.48
N GLY A 34 -7.17 26.94 -40.50
CA GLY A 34 -8.62 27.09 -40.38
C GLY A 34 -9.37 25.85 -39.91
N SER A 35 -10.37 26.10 -39.07
CA SER A 35 -11.48 25.20 -38.76
C SER A 35 -12.65 25.47 -39.71
N THR A 36 -12.99 24.52 -40.56
CA THR A 36 -14.35 24.34 -41.07
C THR A 36 -14.74 22.89 -40.84
N PHE A 37 -15.49 22.64 -39.77
CA PHE A 37 -16.26 21.39 -39.64
C PHE A 37 -17.63 21.72 -39.04
N THR A 38 -18.63 21.55 -39.90
CA THR A 38 -20.06 21.51 -39.61
C THR A 38 -20.40 20.31 -38.73
N SER A 39 -21.24 20.53 -37.72
CA SER A 39 -21.92 19.48 -36.96
C SER A 39 -22.94 18.74 -37.85
N PRO A 40 -23.13 17.43 -37.65
CA PRO A 40 -24.44 17.04 -37.16
C PRO A 40 -24.42 16.02 -36.00
N ALA A 41 -25.39 16.25 -35.13
CA ALA A 41 -26.14 15.37 -34.22
C ALA A 41 -25.77 13.88 -34.07
N SER A 42 -25.81 13.48 -32.79
CA SER A 42 -26.32 12.21 -32.23
C SER A 42 -25.69 10.89 -32.69
N VAL A 43 -24.72 10.40 -31.92
CA VAL A 43 -24.70 9.03 -31.38
C VAL A 43 -23.99 9.08 -30.01
N VAL A 44 -24.68 8.61 -28.97
CA VAL A 44 -24.13 8.43 -27.63
C VAL A 44 -23.13 7.27 -27.68
N ASP A 45 -21.85 7.56 -27.49
CA ASP A 45 -20.81 6.53 -27.41
C ASP A 45 -20.23 6.44 -25.98
N ARG A 46 -20.50 5.32 -25.33
CA ARG A 46 -20.11 4.97 -23.95
C ARG A 46 -18.65 4.51 -23.89
N THR A 47 -17.68 5.33 -24.30
CA THR A 47 -16.30 4.83 -24.52
C THR A 47 -15.20 5.44 -23.64
N VAL A 48 -15.50 5.96 -22.44
CA VAL A 48 -14.41 6.29 -21.49
C VAL A 48 -13.79 5.03 -20.85
N SER A 49 -14.47 3.88 -20.90
CA SER A 49 -13.87 2.58 -20.52
C SER A 49 -13.07 1.91 -21.65
N ASP A 50 -13.29 2.30 -22.93
CA ASP A 50 -12.66 1.64 -24.09
C ASP A 50 -11.46 2.42 -24.66
N ARG A 51 -11.34 3.73 -24.38
CA ARG A 51 -10.22 4.55 -24.89
C ARG A 51 -8.93 4.45 -24.08
N HIS A 52 -8.73 3.39 -23.30
CA HIS A 52 -7.49 3.09 -22.58
C HIS A 52 -6.96 1.67 -22.81
N TYR A 53 -7.37 0.99 -23.89
CA TYR A 53 -6.53 -0.06 -24.47
C TYR A 53 -5.42 0.56 -25.33
N GLN A 54 -4.59 1.40 -24.71
CA GLN A 54 -3.18 1.38 -25.11
C GLN A 54 -2.71 -0.06 -24.84
N GLN A 55 -2.04 -0.66 -25.81
CA GLN A 55 -1.46 -1.99 -25.66
C GLN A 55 -0.66 -2.01 -24.36
N LEU A 56 -1.17 -2.71 -23.33
CA LEU A 56 -0.56 -2.74 -21.99
C LEU A 56 0.94 -2.99 -22.13
N SER A 57 1.75 -2.20 -21.45
CA SER A 57 3.19 -2.41 -21.45
C SER A 57 3.51 -3.81 -20.89
N PRO A 58 4.65 -4.43 -21.28
CA PRO A 58 5.04 -5.72 -20.73
C PRO A 58 5.13 -5.73 -19.19
N GLU A 59 5.51 -4.60 -18.59
CA GLU A 59 5.53 -4.44 -17.13
C GLU A 59 4.12 -4.48 -16.54
N GLU A 60 3.17 -3.72 -17.11
CA GLU A 60 1.78 -3.70 -16.63
C GLU A 60 1.13 -5.07 -16.73
N ARG A 61 1.34 -5.81 -17.84
CA ARG A 61 0.81 -7.17 -17.98
C ARG A 61 1.37 -8.09 -16.89
N ARG A 62 2.69 -8.09 -16.69
CA ARG A 62 3.33 -8.89 -15.64
C ARG A 62 2.78 -8.56 -14.24
N LEU A 63 2.54 -7.29 -13.94
CA LEU A 63 1.98 -6.85 -12.65
C LEU A 63 0.52 -7.27 -12.47
N LEU A 64 -0.29 -7.24 -13.55
CA LEU A 64 -1.66 -7.73 -13.53
C LEU A 64 -1.70 -9.26 -13.41
N ASP A 65 -0.80 -9.96 -14.10
CA ASP A 65 -0.66 -11.40 -14.04
C ASP A 65 -0.32 -11.85 -12.60
N SER A 66 0.54 -11.14 -11.87
CA SER A 66 0.95 -11.51 -10.51
C SER A 66 -0.16 -11.40 -9.45
N ILE A 67 -1.23 -10.66 -9.76
CA ILE A 67 -2.42 -10.53 -8.91
C ILE A 67 -3.64 -11.25 -9.47
N THR A 68 -3.48 -12.05 -10.53
CA THR A 68 -4.57 -12.82 -11.10
C THR A 68 -5.20 -13.68 -10.01
N TRP A 69 -6.53 -13.59 -9.92
CA TRP A 69 -7.32 -14.35 -8.98
C TRP A 69 -8.15 -15.39 -9.73
N PRO A 70 -8.38 -16.60 -9.16
CA PRO A 70 -9.24 -17.59 -9.78
C PRO A 70 -10.59 -17.01 -10.20
N GLU A 71 -11.16 -17.55 -11.28
CA GLU A 71 -12.52 -17.22 -11.65
C GLU A 71 -13.47 -17.60 -10.51
N THR A 72 -14.23 -16.63 -10.05
CA THR A 72 -15.18 -16.82 -8.98
C THR A 72 -16.55 -17.16 -9.57
N PRO A 73 -17.40 -17.91 -8.84
CA PRO A 73 -18.68 -18.37 -9.36
C PRO A 73 -19.62 -17.21 -9.68
N ARG A 74 -20.52 -17.43 -10.65
CA ARG A 74 -21.66 -16.52 -10.86
C ARG A 74 -22.61 -16.63 -9.68
N LEU A 75 -22.93 -15.48 -9.09
CA LEU A 75 -23.81 -15.40 -7.92
C LEU A 75 -25.26 -15.15 -8.35
N PRO A 76 -26.21 -16.02 -8.00
CA PRO A 76 -27.62 -15.70 -8.15
C PRO A 76 -28.01 -14.55 -7.21
N VAL A 77 -28.86 -13.65 -7.68
CA VAL A 77 -29.43 -12.55 -6.89
C VAL A 77 -30.91 -12.88 -6.63
N PRO A 78 -31.39 -12.91 -5.38
CA PRO A 78 -30.69 -12.60 -4.13
C PRO A 78 -29.74 -13.72 -3.67
N ILE A 79 -28.67 -13.34 -2.96
CA ILE A 79 -27.67 -14.30 -2.46
C ILE A 79 -28.25 -15.18 -1.34
N SER A 80 -27.86 -16.46 -1.36
CA SER A 80 -28.11 -17.45 -0.30
C SER A 80 -26.79 -17.95 0.25
N LEU A 81 -26.64 -17.93 1.58
CA LEU A 81 -25.42 -18.42 2.25
C LEU A 81 -25.21 -19.93 2.12
N ASN A 82 -26.29 -20.69 1.92
CA ASN A 82 -26.29 -22.16 1.95
C ASN A 82 -25.18 -22.80 1.08
N THR A 83 -24.86 -22.19 -0.06
CA THR A 83 -23.86 -22.71 -1.01
C THR A 83 -22.51 -21.98 -0.96
N THR A 84 -22.38 -20.99 -0.10
CA THR A 84 -21.16 -20.18 0.08
C THR A 84 -20.19 -20.84 1.05
N SER A 85 -18.91 -20.50 0.98
CA SER A 85 -17.90 -21.07 1.89
C SER A 85 -18.20 -20.77 3.35
N ASP A 86 -18.10 -21.80 4.19
CA ASP A 86 -18.40 -21.74 5.62
C ASP A 86 -17.21 -22.25 6.45
N PRO A 87 -16.57 -21.40 7.28
CA PRO A 87 -15.47 -21.82 8.12
C PRO A 87 -15.87 -22.87 9.18
N ALA A 88 -17.13 -22.92 9.63
CA ALA A 88 -17.60 -23.89 10.62
C ALA A 88 -17.67 -25.32 10.08
N HIS A 89 -17.99 -25.47 8.79
CA HIS A 89 -18.00 -26.74 8.06
C HIS A 89 -16.69 -27.02 7.30
N SER A 90 -15.71 -26.13 7.42
CA SER A 90 -14.36 -26.33 6.87
C SER A 90 -13.45 -26.96 7.91
N THR A 91 -12.40 -27.64 7.46
CA THR A 91 -11.38 -28.22 8.35
C THR A 91 -9.98 -28.08 7.76
N PHE A 92 -8.97 -28.18 8.62
CA PHE A 92 -7.61 -28.43 8.17
C PHE A 92 -6.98 -29.62 8.90
N THR A 93 -6.01 -30.27 8.24
CA THR A 93 -5.30 -31.44 8.76
C THR A 93 -3.81 -31.27 8.48
N ILE A 94 -2.99 -31.38 9.53
CA ILE A 94 -1.53 -31.41 9.39
C ILE A 94 -1.14 -32.73 8.72
N LEU A 95 -0.42 -32.65 7.60
CA LEU A 95 0.04 -33.82 6.86
C LEU A 95 1.23 -34.46 7.60
N PRO A 96 1.38 -35.79 7.55
CA PRO A 96 2.52 -36.45 8.18
C PRO A 96 3.83 -36.07 7.50
N VAL A 97 4.95 -36.23 8.22
CA VAL A 97 6.30 -36.04 7.67
C VAL A 97 6.47 -36.91 6.43
N ARG A 98 6.87 -36.31 5.29
CA ARG A 98 6.93 -36.99 3.98
C ARG A 98 7.79 -38.26 3.96
N ALA A 99 8.80 -38.36 4.82
CA ALA A 99 9.68 -39.53 4.96
C ALA A 99 9.32 -40.46 6.13
N GLY A 100 8.21 -40.19 6.83
CA GLY A 100 7.93 -40.77 8.15
C GLY A 100 8.85 -40.20 9.24
N GLY A 101 8.39 -40.19 10.49
CA GLY A 101 9.18 -39.76 11.65
C GLY A 101 8.67 -38.47 12.33
N GLN A 102 9.59 -37.78 13.01
CA GLN A 102 9.32 -36.58 13.81
C GLN A 102 9.74 -35.31 13.04
N TRP A 103 9.15 -34.17 13.41
CA TRP A 103 9.48 -32.87 12.86
C TRP A 103 10.77 -32.32 13.45
N HIS A 104 11.65 -31.78 12.63
CA HIS A 104 12.89 -31.12 13.06
C HIS A 104 12.95 -29.67 12.55
N VAL A 105 13.74 -28.84 13.24
CA VAL A 105 14.08 -27.50 12.75
C VAL A 105 14.75 -27.63 11.38
N GLY A 106 14.25 -26.87 10.42
CA GLY A 106 14.64 -26.95 9.01
C GLY A 106 13.74 -27.83 8.16
N ASP A 107 12.73 -28.51 8.70
CA ASP A 107 11.73 -29.18 7.86
C ASP A 107 10.65 -28.19 7.35
N GLU A 108 9.88 -28.59 6.34
CA GLU A 108 8.66 -27.90 5.90
C GLU A 108 7.42 -28.69 6.32
N LEU A 109 6.55 -28.06 7.11
CA LEU A 109 5.25 -28.61 7.51
C LEU A 109 4.17 -28.20 6.50
N GLU A 110 3.33 -29.16 6.11
CA GLU A 110 2.18 -28.93 5.23
C GLU A 110 0.87 -29.22 5.96
N ALA A 111 -0.11 -28.33 5.81
CA ALA A 111 -1.48 -28.54 6.28
C ALA A 111 -2.44 -28.50 5.08
N LEU A 112 -3.22 -29.56 4.90
CA LEU A 112 -4.30 -29.62 3.92
C LEU A 112 -5.55 -28.98 4.51
N ILE A 113 -6.14 -28.03 3.79
CA ILE A 113 -7.34 -27.29 4.16
C ILE A 113 -8.45 -27.70 3.19
N GLN A 114 -9.61 -28.05 3.72
CA GLN A 114 -10.78 -28.44 2.95
C GLN A 114 -11.92 -27.48 3.29
N ILE A 115 -12.40 -26.75 2.29
CA ILE A 115 -13.49 -25.79 2.48
C ILE A 115 -14.83 -26.48 2.27
N GLY A 116 -15.70 -26.38 3.28
CA GLY A 116 -17.10 -26.76 3.21
C GLY A 116 -17.98 -25.54 2.98
N ASN A 117 -19.19 -25.76 2.48
CA ASN A 117 -20.24 -24.73 2.45
C ASN A 117 -21.16 -24.80 3.68
N PHE A 118 -22.09 -23.87 3.81
CA PHE A 118 -23.07 -23.83 4.92
C PHE A 118 -24.00 -25.05 5.00
N GLN A 119 -24.08 -25.87 3.96
CA GLN A 119 -24.80 -27.15 3.96
C GLN A 119 -23.90 -28.33 4.37
N GLY A 120 -22.65 -28.09 4.76
CA GLY A 120 -21.68 -29.12 5.09
C GLY A 120 -21.12 -29.89 3.89
N ARG A 121 -21.36 -29.42 2.66
CA ARG A 121 -20.85 -30.06 1.44
C ARG A 121 -19.47 -29.50 1.08
N PRO A 122 -18.52 -30.34 0.63
CA PRO A 122 -17.23 -29.86 0.13
C PRO A 122 -17.41 -28.90 -1.04
N LYS A 123 -16.59 -27.85 -1.10
CA LYS A 123 -16.46 -26.98 -2.27
C LYS A 123 -15.77 -27.74 -3.41
N HIS A 124 -16.06 -27.30 -4.64
CA HIS A 124 -15.47 -27.87 -5.87
C HIS A 124 -14.67 -26.85 -6.68
N PHE A 125 -14.50 -25.64 -6.14
CA PHE A 125 -13.75 -24.55 -6.75
C PHE A 125 -13.06 -23.73 -5.65
N GLY A 126 -11.95 -23.10 -6.01
CA GLY A 126 -11.17 -22.26 -5.11
C GLY A 126 -11.58 -20.78 -5.14
N GLY A 127 -10.62 -19.90 -4.90
CA GLY A 127 -10.78 -18.45 -4.95
C GLY A 127 -11.19 -17.82 -3.61
N ASP A 128 -11.22 -18.57 -2.51
CA ASP A 128 -11.34 -18.04 -1.16
C ASP A 128 -10.02 -17.37 -0.74
N LEU A 129 -10.09 -16.30 0.06
CA LEU A 129 -8.90 -15.76 0.71
C LEU A 129 -8.69 -16.46 2.04
N VAL A 130 -7.75 -17.39 2.07
CA VAL A 130 -7.31 -18.09 3.28
C VAL A 130 -5.90 -17.64 3.64
N ILE A 131 -5.68 -17.34 4.91
CA ILE A 131 -4.36 -17.06 5.48
C ILE A 131 -4.05 -18.11 6.55
N ALA A 132 -2.77 -18.34 6.80
CA ALA A 132 -2.36 -19.27 7.84
C ALA A 132 -1.07 -18.79 8.50
N ARG A 133 -0.86 -19.20 9.75
CA ARG A 133 0.38 -18.97 10.50
C ARG A 133 0.71 -20.19 11.35
N LEU A 134 1.99 -20.39 11.60
CA LEU A 134 2.49 -21.31 12.62
C LEU A 134 3.01 -20.45 13.76
N HIS A 135 2.63 -20.75 15.02
CA HIS A 135 3.03 -19.92 16.15
C HIS A 135 3.21 -20.72 17.45
N ASP A 136 3.96 -20.13 18.37
CA ASP A 136 4.11 -20.58 19.75
C ASP A 136 3.89 -19.35 20.66
N PRO A 137 2.75 -19.27 21.38
CA PRO A 137 2.46 -18.15 22.27
C PRO A 137 3.45 -18.04 23.43
N GLU A 138 3.98 -19.14 23.96
CA GLU A 138 4.88 -19.14 25.11
C GLU A 138 6.26 -18.62 24.69
N LEU A 139 6.75 -19.07 23.54
CA LEU A 139 8.02 -18.62 22.97
C LEU A 139 7.91 -17.26 22.26
N LEU A 140 6.71 -16.69 22.15
CA LEU A 140 6.43 -15.52 21.31
C LEU A 140 7.01 -15.69 19.89
N ALA A 141 6.91 -16.91 19.36
CA ALA A 141 7.41 -17.27 18.05
C ALA A 141 6.26 -17.35 17.04
N GLY A 142 6.55 -17.05 15.79
CA GLY A 142 5.54 -17.15 14.74
C GLY A 142 6.09 -16.91 13.35
N VAL A 143 5.50 -17.57 12.37
CA VAL A 143 5.84 -17.43 10.95
C VAL A 143 4.57 -17.45 10.10
N ALA A 144 4.54 -16.62 9.07
CA ALA A 144 3.48 -16.61 8.08
C ALA A 144 3.52 -17.89 7.24
N GLY A 145 2.37 -18.55 7.10
CA GLY A 145 2.20 -19.71 6.22
C GLY A 145 1.90 -19.29 4.79
N ARG A 146 2.48 -20.02 3.84
CA ARG A 146 2.17 -19.84 2.41
C ARG A 146 1.00 -20.73 2.03
N VAL A 147 -0.11 -20.12 1.62
CA VAL A 147 -1.31 -20.84 1.18
C VAL A 147 -1.33 -20.98 -0.34
N VAL A 148 -1.55 -22.19 -0.83
CA VAL A 148 -1.72 -22.54 -2.25
C VAL A 148 -3.13 -23.04 -2.45
N ASP A 149 -3.86 -22.41 -3.36
CA ASP A 149 -5.20 -22.83 -3.80
C ASP A 149 -5.08 -23.91 -4.89
N HIS A 150 -5.73 -25.06 -4.68
CA HIS A 150 -5.76 -26.16 -5.66
C HIS A 150 -6.91 -26.04 -6.67
N LEU A 151 -7.66 -24.94 -6.61
CA LEU A 151 -8.77 -24.58 -7.51
C LEU A 151 -9.95 -25.54 -7.47
N ASN A 152 -10.02 -26.41 -6.46
CA ASN A 152 -11.02 -27.46 -6.34
C ASN A 152 -11.73 -27.46 -4.98
N GLY A 153 -11.63 -26.36 -4.22
CA GLY A 153 -12.17 -26.23 -2.86
C GLY A 153 -11.23 -26.71 -1.75
N SER A 154 -10.02 -27.14 -2.11
CA SER A 154 -8.95 -27.46 -1.16
C SER A 154 -7.74 -26.54 -1.33
N TYR A 155 -7.00 -26.35 -0.24
CA TYR A 155 -5.80 -25.51 -0.18
C TYR A 155 -4.70 -26.24 0.59
N THR A 156 -3.44 -25.89 0.36
CA THR A 156 -2.32 -26.33 1.21
C THR A 156 -1.63 -25.12 1.80
N ALA A 157 -1.52 -25.08 3.13
CA ALA A 157 -0.64 -24.15 3.84
C ALA A 157 0.73 -24.82 4.07
N VAL A 158 1.81 -24.12 3.76
CA VAL A 158 3.20 -24.58 3.94
C VAL A 158 3.92 -23.66 4.92
N PHE A 159 4.63 -24.25 5.89
CA PHE A 159 5.35 -23.53 6.94
C PHE A 159 6.78 -24.06 7.06
N PRO A 160 7.81 -23.20 7.03
CA PRO A 160 9.13 -23.60 7.47
C PRO A 160 9.16 -23.76 9.00
N LEU A 161 9.79 -24.82 9.50
CA LEU A 161 9.97 -25.05 10.94
C LEU A 161 11.27 -24.39 11.42
N LEU A 162 11.13 -23.29 12.17
CA LEU A 162 12.23 -22.35 12.45
C LEU A 162 12.64 -22.28 13.93
N TRP A 163 11.98 -23.03 14.80
CA TRP A 163 12.30 -23.13 16.22
C TRP A 163 12.03 -24.53 16.75
N GLU A 164 12.76 -24.88 17.82
CA GLU A 164 12.52 -26.07 18.62
C GLU A 164 11.39 -25.80 19.61
N GLY A 165 10.59 -26.83 19.89
CA GLY A 165 9.52 -26.78 20.89
C GLY A 165 8.14 -27.04 20.30
N GLN A 166 7.12 -26.50 20.95
CA GLN A 166 5.75 -26.60 20.44
C GLN A 166 5.53 -25.62 19.29
N ALA A 167 4.68 -26.01 18.35
CA ALA A 167 4.20 -25.11 17.31
C ALA A 167 2.76 -25.44 16.98
N GLN A 168 1.92 -24.40 16.92
CA GLN A 168 0.50 -24.48 16.64
C GLN A 168 0.20 -23.90 15.26
N VAL A 169 -0.51 -24.66 14.44
CA VAL A 169 -1.06 -24.19 13.16
C VAL A 169 -2.38 -23.46 13.41
N GLU A 170 -2.51 -22.27 12.84
CA GLU A 170 -3.75 -21.52 12.76
C GLU A 170 -4.06 -21.19 11.29
N VAL A 171 -5.31 -21.47 10.89
CA VAL A 171 -5.83 -21.19 9.54
C VAL A 171 -7.06 -20.30 9.69
N THR A 172 -7.14 -19.23 8.90
CA THR A 172 -8.25 -18.28 8.93
C THR A 172 -8.83 -18.09 7.53
N LEU A 173 -10.14 -18.29 7.39
CA LEU A 173 -10.89 -17.84 6.22
C LEU A 173 -11.16 -16.34 6.36
N VAL A 174 -10.52 -15.53 5.51
CA VAL A 174 -10.70 -14.07 5.52
C VAL A 174 -11.96 -13.69 4.74
N HIS A 175 -12.09 -14.18 3.52
CA HIS A 175 -13.25 -13.98 2.65
C HIS A 175 -13.54 -15.25 1.86
N SER A 176 -14.82 -15.57 1.68
CA SER A 176 -15.23 -16.59 0.72
C SER A 176 -14.98 -16.13 -0.72
N SER A 177 -14.87 -17.09 -1.63
CA SER A 177 -14.82 -16.86 -3.08
C SER A 177 -16.03 -16.05 -3.57
N GLU A 178 -17.21 -16.24 -2.97
CA GLU A 178 -18.40 -15.45 -3.29
C GLU A 178 -18.29 -13.99 -2.82
N ALA A 179 -17.77 -13.76 -1.61
CA ALA A 179 -17.49 -12.41 -1.12
C ALA A 179 -16.50 -11.68 -2.04
N ILE A 180 -15.49 -12.40 -2.55
CA ILE A 180 -14.51 -11.86 -3.49
C ILE A 180 -15.14 -11.50 -4.83
N THR A 181 -16.12 -12.27 -5.34
CA THR A 181 -16.89 -11.87 -6.53
C THR A 181 -17.51 -10.48 -6.34
N VAL A 182 -18.12 -10.23 -5.18
CA VAL A 182 -18.76 -8.94 -4.86
C VAL A 182 -17.71 -7.83 -4.78
N LEU A 183 -16.59 -8.06 -4.08
CA LEU A 183 -15.50 -7.08 -3.98
C LEU A 183 -14.92 -6.71 -5.36
N ARG A 184 -14.68 -7.70 -6.21
CA ARG A 184 -14.21 -7.49 -7.58
C ARG A 184 -15.19 -6.63 -8.38
N ARG A 185 -16.49 -6.98 -8.35
CA ARG A 185 -17.56 -6.23 -9.01
C ARG A 185 -17.61 -4.77 -8.55
N LEU A 186 -17.61 -4.52 -7.24
CA LEU A 186 -17.66 -3.16 -6.68
C LEU A 186 -16.50 -2.28 -7.15
N THR A 187 -15.31 -2.85 -7.33
CA THR A 187 -14.15 -2.08 -7.79
C THR A 187 -14.18 -1.79 -9.28
N MET A 188 -14.77 -2.68 -10.09
CA MET A 188 -14.93 -2.48 -11.53
C MET A 188 -16.10 -1.55 -11.86
N GLU A 189 -17.26 -1.78 -11.25
CA GLU A 189 -18.50 -1.05 -11.58
C GLU A 189 -18.59 0.29 -10.84
N GLN A 190 -17.92 0.42 -9.68
CA GLN A 190 -18.13 1.55 -8.77
C GLN A 190 -16.83 2.05 -8.12
N PRO A 191 -15.88 2.52 -8.94
CA PRO A 191 -14.59 3.03 -8.45
C PRO A 191 -14.73 4.30 -7.59
N ALA A 192 -15.78 5.09 -7.81
CA ALA A 192 -16.08 6.33 -7.09
C ALA A 192 -16.92 6.13 -5.80
N ARG A 193 -17.03 4.90 -5.30
CA ARG A 193 -17.84 4.59 -4.11
C ARG A 193 -17.32 5.27 -2.84
N VAL A 194 -16.03 5.58 -2.78
CA VAL A 194 -15.49 6.59 -1.87
C VAL A 194 -15.27 7.85 -2.70
N TYR A 195 -16.03 8.90 -2.42
CA TYR A 195 -15.95 10.16 -3.16
C TYR A 195 -15.25 11.23 -2.32
N PHE A 196 -14.61 12.18 -2.99
CA PHE A 196 -13.84 13.24 -2.36
C PHE A 196 -14.48 14.60 -2.63
N LYS A 197 -14.16 15.56 -1.78
CA LYS A 197 -14.64 16.94 -1.91
C LYS A 197 -13.49 17.92 -1.70
N SER A 198 -13.64 19.11 -2.28
CA SER A 198 -12.77 20.26 -2.01
C SER A 198 -13.64 21.49 -1.72
N LEU A 199 -13.21 22.27 -0.74
CA LEU A 199 -13.73 23.60 -0.47
C LEU A 199 -13.03 24.62 -1.37
N PHE A 200 -13.80 25.52 -1.96
CA PHE A 200 -13.37 26.68 -2.71
C PHE A 200 -13.76 27.93 -1.95
N ARG A 201 -12.89 28.94 -1.88
CA ARG A 201 -13.17 30.18 -1.13
C ARG A 201 -12.52 31.40 -1.75
N SER A 202 -13.31 32.46 -1.92
CA SER A 202 -12.82 33.81 -2.24
C SER A 202 -13.58 34.83 -1.40
N GLY A 203 -12.87 35.52 -0.50
CA GLY A 203 -13.49 36.37 0.51
C GLY A 203 -14.49 35.59 1.38
N PHE A 204 -15.73 36.09 1.45
CA PHE A 204 -16.83 35.47 2.20
C PHE A 204 -17.59 34.39 1.42
N VAL A 205 -17.34 34.23 0.12
CA VAL A 205 -18.02 33.23 -0.72
C VAL A 205 -17.26 31.91 -0.62
N SER A 206 -17.97 30.83 -0.28
CA SER A 206 -17.41 29.49 -0.30
C SER A 206 -18.36 28.48 -0.90
N GLU A 207 -17.82 27.56 -1.71
CA GLU A 207 -18.56 26.46 -2.32
C GLU A 207 -17.77 25.17 -2.16
N THR A 208 -18.47 24.05 -1.99
CA THR A 208 -17.85 22.73 -1.92
C THR A 208 -18.28 21.92 -3.13
N THR A 209 -17.32 21.34 -3.85
CA THR A 209 -17.59 20.49 -5.01
C THR A 209 -16.92 19.13 -4.89
N VAL A 210 -17.44 18.15 -5.62
CA VAL A 210 -16.90 16.77 -5.66
C VAL A 210 -15.63 16.75 -6.51
N CYS A 211 -14.66 15.97 -6.06
CA CYS A 211 -13.40 15.71 -6.74
C CYS A 211 -13.14 14.21 -6.84
N ASP A 212 -12.44 13.80 -7.89
CA ASP A 212 -12.03 12.42 -8.08
C ASP A 212 -10.89 12.30 -9.11
N VAL A 213 -10.33 11.09 -9.24
CA VAL A 213 -9.36 10.71 -10.28
C VAL A 213 -9.99 10.81 -11.66
N CYS A 214 -11.28 10.48 -11.77
CA CYS A 214 -12.07 10.60 -12.99
C CYS A 214 -13.48 11.08 -12.65
N LEU A 215 -13.96 12.13 -13.31
CA LEU A 215 -15.31 12.65 -13.17
C LEU A 215 -16.01 12.65 -14.54
N PRO A 216 -17.31 12.27 -14.61
CA PRO A 216 -18.09 12.45 -15.82
C PRO A 216 -18.08 13.91 -16.28
N PRO A 217 -17.92 14.19 -17.59
CA PRO A 217 -17.89 15.56 -18.12
C PRO A 217 -19.31 16.14 -18.26
N THR A 218 -20.18 15.93 -17.26
CA THR A 218 -21.57 16.42 -17.24
C THR A 218 -21.66 17.91 -16.91
N GLN A 219 -20.61 18.49 -16.34
CA GLN A 219 -20.51 19.90 -16.00
C GLN A 219 -19.03 20.36 -16.10
N PRO A 220 -18.75 21.68 -16.16
CA PRO A 220 -17.38 22.18 -16.26
C PRO A 220 -16.48 21.65 -15.13
N LEU A 221 -15.24 21.31 -15.47
CA LEU A 221 -14.25 20.74 -14.56
C LEU A 221 -13.09 21.71 -14.29
N CYS A 222 -12.59 21.67 -13.07
CA CYS A 222 -11.27 22.15 -12.72
C CYS A 222 -10.27 21.00 -12.84
N ASN A 223 -9.21 21.19 -13.63
CA ASN A 223 -8.15 20.21 -13.83
C ASN A 223 -6.96 20.52 -12.92
N TYR A 224 -6.66 19.63 -11.99
CA TYR A 224 -5.52 19.67 -11.08
C TYR A 224 -4.55 18.52 -11.35
N THR A 225 -4.50 18.02 -12.59
CA THR A 225 -3.51 17.03 -13.00
C THR A 225 -2.13 17.57 -12.68
N ASP A 226 -1.34 16.78 -11.96
CA ASP A 226 0.00 17.18 -11.58
C ASP A 226 0.88 17.32 -12.82
N LEU A 227 1.51 18.48 -12.99
CA LEU A 227 2.27 18.80 -14.20
C LEU A 227 3.56 17.99 -14.33
N HIS A 228 4.08 17.45 -13.23
CA HIS A 228 5.36 16.74 -13.20
C HIS A 228 5.20 15.23 -13.39
N THR A 229 4.19 14.66 -12.75
CA THR A 229 3.91 13.22 -12.75
C THR A 229 2.79 12.83 -13.72
N GLY A 230 2.01 13.81 -14.20
CA GLY A 230 0.82 13.59 -15.00
C GLY A 230 -0.33 12.96 -14.22
N GLU A 231 -0.29 12.96 -12.89
CA GLU A 231 -1.24 12.27 -12.02
C GLU A 231 -2.59 12.99 -12.05
N PRO A 232 -3.68 12.33 -12.51
CA PRO A 232 -4.95 13.00 -12.74
C PRO A 232 -5.67 13.31 -11.43
N TRP A 233 -6.21 14.53 -11.35
CA TRP A 233 -7.11 14.93 -10.29
C TRP A 233 -8.06 16.02 -10.79
N PHE A 234 -9.35 15.79 -10.67
CA PHE A 234 -10.38 16.71 -11.18
C PHE A 234 -11.36 17.06 -10.08
N CYS A 235 -11.90 18.28 -10.14
CA CYS A 235 -13.07 18.66 -9.35
C CYS A 235 -14.11 19.27 -10.27
N TYR A 236 -15.38 19.12 -9.93
CA TYR A 236 -16.41 19.94 -10.55
C TYR A 236 -16.17 21.42 -10.25
N LYS A 237 -16.31 22.28 -11.27
CA LYS A 237 -16.12 23.72 -11.12
C LYS A 237 -17.24 24.31 -10.24
N PRO A 238 -16.92 25.08 -9.19
CA PRO A 238 -17.92 25.80 -8.40
C PRO A 238 -18.63 26.85 -9.27
N LYS A 239 -19.88 27.19 -8.93
CA LYS A 239 -20.73 28.02 -9.80
C LYS A 239 -20.22 29.46 -9.87
N ASN A 240 -19.82 30.02 -8.73
CA ASN A 240 -19.47 31.43 -8.58
C ASN A 240 -17.99 31.64 -8.27
N LEU A 241 -17.19 30.58 -8.20
CA LEU A 241 -15.78 30.64 -7.87
C LEU A 241 -14.90 30.11 -9.01
N ARG A 242 -13.65 30.58 -9.03
CA ARG A 242 -12.62 30.12 -9.97
C ARG A 242 -11.92 28.86 -9.44
N CYS A 243 -11.26 28.11 -10.31
CA CYS A 243 -10.56 26.88 -9.91
C CYS A 243 -9.32 27.15 -9.02
N ASP A 244 -8.71 28.32 -9.17
CA ASP A 244 -7.55 28.76 -8.37
C ASP A 244 -7.90 29.07 -6.91
N THR A 245 -9.19 29.05 -6.51
CA THR A 245 -9.64 29.30 -5.14
C THR A 245 -9.79 28.04 -4.30
N ARG A 246 -9.27 26.89 -4.76
CA ARG A 246 -9.30 25.61 -4.05
C ARG A 246 -8.48 25.66 -2.76
N ILE A 247 -9.13 25.44 -1.62
CA ILE A 247 -8.52 25.52 -0.28
C ILE A 247 -8.01 24.18 0.23
N ASN A 248 -8.76 23.10 0.02
CA ASN A 248 -8.47 21.82 0.68
C ASN A 248 -8.91 20.62 -0.14
N HIS A 249 -8.71 19.44 0.44
CA HIS A 249 -9.16 18.12 0.00
C HIS A 249 -9.59 17.31 1.23
N TYR A 250 -10.66 16.51 1.11
CA TYR A 250 -11.07 15.57 2.15
C TYR A 250 -11.94 14.44 1.59
N LYS A 251 -12.04 13.33 2.34
CA LYS A 251 -13.00 12.25 2.09
C LYS A 251 -14.42 12.80 2.28
N GLY A 252 -15.21 12.83 1.21
CA GLY A 252 -16.59 13.34 1.24
C GLY A 252 -17.59 12.34 1.81
N GLY A 253 -17.36 11.05 1.60
CA GLY A 253 -18.22 9.98 2.12
C GLY A 253 -17.90 8.62 1.52
N PHE A 254 -18.75 7.64 1.81
CA PHE A 254 -18.69 6.28 1.26
C PHE A 254 -20.11 5.79 0.96
N MET A 255 -20.29 5.13 -0.18
CA MET A 255 -21.52 4.48 -0.60
C MET A 255 -21.27 2.97 -0.69
N GLN A 256 -22.05 2.16 0.02
CA GLN A 256 -21.86 0.71 0.06
C GLN A 256 -22.25 0.03 -1.25
N ASN A 257 -23.41 0.41 -1.81
CA ASN A 257 -23.93 -0.04 -3.10
C ASN A 257 -23.95 -1.57 -3.31
N LEU A 258 -24.22 -2.30 -2.23
CA LEU A 258 -24.45 -3.74 -2.26
C LEU A 258 -25.81 -4.07 -2.88
N MET A 259 -25.88 -5.18 -3.61
CA MET A 259 -27.12 -5.78 -4.09
C MET A 259 -27.81 -6.57 -2.97
N ALA A 260 -29.05 -6.99 -3.22
CA ALA A 260 -29.88 -7.68 -2.23
C ALA A 260 -29.17 -8.89 -1.60
N LYS A 261 -29.00 -8.84 -0.27
CA LYS A 261 -28.37 -9.85 0.60
C LYS A 261 -26.86 -10.06 0.40
N GLU A 262 -26.16 -9.23 -0.38
CA GLU A 262 -24.69 -9.35 -0.48
C GLU A 262 -23.97 -9.06 0.84
N ASP A 263 -24.56 -8.23 1.72
CA ASP A 263 -24.05 -7.93 3.06
C ASP A 263 -23.88 -9.18 3.93
N THR A 264 -24.68 -10.23 3.68
CA THR A 264 -24.61 -11.50 4.41
C THR A 264 -23.31 -12.26 4.18
N LEU A 265 -22.57 -11.97 3.10
CA LEU A 265 -21.26 -12.55 2.81
C LEU A 265 -20.12 -11.96 3.68
N PHE A 266 -20.42 -10.93 4.47
CA PHE A 266 -19.44 -10.15 5.22
C PHE A 266 -19.78 -10.09 6.72
N GLN A 267 -20.21 -11.22 7.28
CA GLN A 267 -20.62 -11.34 8.67
C GLN A 267 -19.42 -11.69 9.56
N SER A 268 -19.08 -10.76 10.45
CA SER A 268 -18.01 -10.94 11.45
C SER A 268 -18.34 -12.10 12.38
N GLY A 269 -17.35 -12.99 12.60
CA GLY A 269 -17.53 -14.17 13.45
C GLY A 269 -18.34 -15.31 12.82
N VAL A 270 -18.80 -15.14 11.58
CA VAL A 270 -19.57 -16.16 10.85
C VAL A 270 -18.81 -16.61 9.60
N ASN A 271 -18.56 -15.70 8.64
CA ASN A 271 -17.92 -16.04 7.35
C ASN A 271 -16.86 -15.02 6.91
N MET A 272 -16.58 -14.02 7.75
CA MET A 272 -15.54 -13.02 7.52
C MET A 272 -14.51 -13.07 8.65
N LYS A 273 -13.26 -13.37 8.29
CA LYS A 273 -12.10 -13.40 9.19
C LYS A 273 -12.28 -14.35 10.38
N VAL A 274 -12.66 -15.59 10.08
CA VAL A 274 -12.97 -16.64 11.05
C VAL A 274 -11.97 -17.79 10.95
N SER A 275 -11.51 -18.29 12.08
CA SER A 275 -10.58 -19.43 12.13
C SER A 275 -11.25 -20.74 11.72
N ILE A 276 -10.57 -21.54 10.91
CA ILE A 276 -10.98 -22.88 10.52
C ILE A 276 -10.47 -23.86 11.56
N ARG A 277 -11.31 -24.82 11.98
CA ARG A 277 -10.94 -25.82 12.99
C ARG A 277 -10.04 -26.92 12.41
N ALA A 278 -9.14 -27.45 13.22
CA ALA A 278 -8.41 -28.67 12.86
C ALA A 278 -9.33 -29.89 12.93
N SER A 279 -9.16 -30.84 12.00
CA SER A 279 -9.82 -32.15 12.09
C SER A 279 -9.19 -33.06 13.15
N GLY A 280 -7.98 -32.74 13.59
CA GLY A 280 -7.21 -33.48 14.60
C GLY A 280 -6.37 -32.51 15.44
N SER A 281 -5.14 -32.91 15.79
CA SER A 281 -4.20 -31.99 16.46
C SER A 281 -3.83 -30.83 15.52
N ASN A 282 -3.89 -29.61 16.04
CA ASN A 282 -3.29 -28.43 15.42
C ASN A 282 -1.87 -28.15 15.94
N ASN A 283 -1.38 -28.94 16.90
CA ASN A 283 -0.07 -28.80 17.51
C ASN A 283 0.90 -29.86 16.98
N VAL A 284 2.15 -29.44 16.84
CA VAL A 284 3.29 -30.31 16.55
C VAL A 284 4.44 -30.00 17.50
N THR A 285 5.26 -31.01 17.79
CA THR A 285 6.52 -30.85 18.50
C THR A 285 7.66 -30.88 17.50
N VAL A 286 8.46 -29.82 17.48
CA VAL A 286 9.62 -29.65 16.61
C VAL A 286 10.89 -29.94 17.41
N LEU A 287 11.68 -30.88 16.93
CA LEU A 287 12.93 -31.32 17.53
C LEU A 287 14.14 -30.52 16.99
N PRO A 288 15.29 -30.58 17.68
CA PRO A 288 16.52 -29.96 17.19
C PRO A 288 16.89 -30.42 15.77
N LYS A 289 17.52 -29.53 15.00
CA LYS A 289 18.01 -29.83 13.64
C LYS A 289 18.89 -31.08 13.63
N LYS A 290 18.70 -32.00 12.67
CA LYS A 290 19.55 -33.21 12.56
C LYS A 290 20.97 -32.85 12.14
N GLN A 291 21.98 -33.47 12.75
CA GLN A 291 23.36 -33.36 12.27
C GLN A 291 23.45 -33.87 10.81
N GLY A 292 24.03 -33.07 9.92
CA GLY A 292 24.19 -33.41 8.51
C GLY A 292 22.98 -33.13 7.62
N GLN A 293 21.89 -32.53 8.12
CA GLN A 293 20.81 -32.05 7.27
C GLN A 293 21.32 -30.87 6.40
N PRO A 294 21.28 -30.97 5.05
CA PRO A 294 21.56 -29.82 4.20
C PRO A 294 20.59 -28.69 4.56
N GLU A 295 21.05 -27.43 4.48
CA GLU A 295 20.12 -26.30 4.47
C GLU A 295 19.06 -26.57 3.40
N VAL A 296 17.80 -26.33 3.74
CA VAL A 296 16.69 -26.49 2.82
C VAL A 296 17.02 -25.72 1.55
N LYS A 297 17.41 -26.44 0.49
CA LYS A 297 17.28 -25.89 -0.85
C LYS A 297 15.79 -25.85 -1.08
N SER A 298 15.21 -24.70 -0.76
CA SER A 298 13.83 -24.34 -1.07
C SER A 298 13.49 -24.94 -2.43
N SER A 299 12.41 -25.71 -2.51
CA SER A 299 11.92 -26.15 -3.81
C SER A 299 11.88 -24.91 -4.72
N THR A 300 12.55 -24.97 -5.86
CA THR A 300 12.93 -23.84 -6.74
C THR A 300 11.75 -23.04 -7.31
N VAL A 301 10.54 -23.33 -6.82
CA VAL A 301 9.25 -23.00 -7.40
C VAL A 301 8.45 -22.03 -6.53
N LYS A 302 8.80 -21.78 -5.25
CA LYS A 302 7.91 -21.00 -4.36
C LYS A 302 8.65 -20.01 -3.45
N PRO A 303 8.24 -18.73 -3.38
CA PRO A 303 8.88 -17.74 -2.53
C PRO A 303 8.68 -18.05 -1.03
N GLU A 304 9.73 -17.90 -0.24
CA GLU A 304 9.77 -18.10 1.22
C GLU A 304 9.21 -16.87 1.97
N PRO A 305 8.71 -17.04 3.20
CA PRO A 305 8.36 -15.90 4.05
C PRO A 305 9.56 -14.99 4.28
N ALA A 306 9.33 -13.69 4.49
CA ALA A 306 10.43 -12.73 4.66
C ALA A 306 11.22 -12.96 5.95
N GLY A 307 10.57 -13.53 6.97
CA GLY A 307 11.13 -13.73 8.29
C GLY A 307 10.16 -14.41 9.25
N TYR A 308 10.52 -14.42 10.52
CA TYR A 308 9.74 -15.02 11.61
C TYR A 308 10.02 -14.31 12.93
N TYR A 309 9.09 -14.42 13.89
CA TYR A 309 9.33 -14.05 15.27
C TYR A 309 9.94 -15.22 16.04
N TYR A 310 10.86 -14.89 16.93
CA TYR A 310 11.35 -15.79 17.97
C TYR A 310 11.64 -14.96 19.21
N GLN A 311 11.07 -15.34 20.36
CA GLN A 311 11.17 -14.57 21.61
C GLN A 311 10.71 -13.11 21.44
N GLY A 312 9.70 -12.88 20.61
CA GLY A 312 9.12 -11.54 20.35
C GLY A 312 9.95 -10.65 19.43
N ALA A 313 11.09 -11.10 18.92
CA ALA A 313 11.95 -10.37 17.99
C ALA A 313 11.85 -10.94 16.58
N TRP A 314 11.77 -10.06 15.58
CA TRP A 314 11.76 -10.42 14.17
C TRP A 314 13.15 -10.82 13.68
N ARG A 315 13.23 -11.92 12.94
CA ARG A 315 14.43 -12.46 12.32
C ARG A 315 14.17 -12.64 10.82
N ALA A 316 15.04 -12.10 9.98
CA ALA A 316 14.92 -12.28 8.53
C ALA A 316 15.45 -13.65 8.10
N LEU A 317 14.82 -14.27 7.10
CA LEU A 317 15.27 -15.56 6.54
C LEU A 317 16.29 -15.40 5.41
N GLY A 318 16.34 -14.24 4.75
CA GLY A 318 17.26 -13.94 3.66
C GLY A 318 18.72 -13.64 4.06
N GLY A 319 19.18 -14.15 5.21
CA GLY A 319 20.55 -13.96 5.71
C GLY A 319 20.87 -12.58 6.29
N ALA A 320 19.96 -11.60 6.20
CA ALA A 320 20.14 -10.30 6.82
C ALA A 320 19.96 -10.39 8.35
N THR A 321 20.95 -9.91 9.11
CA THR A 321 20.80 -9.79 10.57
C THR A 321 19.92 -8.60 10.90
N VAL A 322 18.87 -8.82 11.70
CA VAL A 322 18.02 -7.76 12.25
C VAL A 322 18.47 -7.47 13.68
N HIS A 323 18.95 -6.27 13.93
CA HIS A 323 19.37 -5.82 15.25
C HIS A 323 18.18 -5.33 16.06
N GLN A 324 18.19 -5.64 17.36
CA GLN A 324 17.18 -5.11 18.28
C GLN A 324 17.65 -3.79 18.88
N PHE A 325 16.93 -2.70 18.62
CA PHE A 325 17.21 -1.40 19.19
C PHE A 325 16.35 -1.19 20.43
N ASN A 326 16.82 -1.70 21.57
CA ASN A 326 16.03 -1.79 22.80
C ASN A 326 16.06 -0.53 23.69
N ASN A 327 16.94 0.43 23.38
CA ASN A 327 17.04 1.67 24.13
C ASN A 327 17.15 2.88 23.18
N ALA A 328 16.71 4.05 23.68
CA ALA A 328 16.68 5.29 22.91
C ALA A 328 18.08 5.72 22.42
N SER A 329 19.14 5.42 23.19
CA SER A 329 20.53 5.76 22.83
C SER A 329 21.01 5.01 21.59
N ALA A 330 20.67 3.72 21.45
CA ALA A 330 21.03 2.93 20.27
C ALA A 330 20.30 3.46 19.02
N ILE A 331 19.02 3.81 19.15
CA ILE A 331 18.23 4.39 18.06
C ILE A 331 18.82 5.75 17.65
N SER A 332 19.06 6.65 18.61
CA SER A 332 19.58 7.99 18.32
C SER A 332 21.01 7.97 17.78
N GLN A 333 21.85 7.06 18.26
CA GLN A 333 23.18 6.83 17.70
C GLN A 333 23.11 6.37 16.25
N CYS A 334 22.21 5.43 15.93
CA CYS A 334 22.03 4.97 14.55
C CYS A 334 21.52 6.08 13.62
N LEU A 335 20.61 6.92 14.12
CA LEU A 335 20.04 8.03 13.36
C LEU A 335 20.89 9.31 13.37
N THR A 336 22.05 9.31 14.01
CA THR A 336 22.94 10.49 14.07
C THR A 336 23.32 10.93 12.66
N ASP A 337 23.23 12.25 12.41
CA ASP A 337 23.43 12.89 11.11
C ASP A 337 22.47 12.40 10.00
N LYS A 338 21.33 11.80 10.33
CA LYS A 338 20.33 11.34 9.34
C LYS A 338 19.16 12.30 9.18
N VAL A 339 18.73 12.43 7.93
CA VAL A 339 17.45 13.00 7.53
C VAL A 339 16.54 11.87 7.03
N VAL A 340 15.51 11.56 7.81
CA VAL A 340 14.55 10.49 7.53
C VAL A 340 13.27 11.08 6.94
N HIS A 341 12.95 10.73 5.70
CA HIS A 341 11.76 11.13 4.97
C HIS A 341 10.74 9.98 4.95
N LEU A 342 9.68 10.11 5.75
CA LEU A 342 8.57 9.16 5.80
C LEU A 342 7.44 9.65 4.88
N CYS A 343 7.21 8.96 3.76
CA CYS A 343 6.27 9.39 2.72
C CYS A 343 5.19 8.32 2.51
N GLY A 344 3.91 8.67 2.65
CA GLY A 344 2.88 7.63 2.54
C GLY A 344 1.52 7.91 3.13
N ASP A 345 0.89 6.89 3.69
CA ASP A 345 -0.39 6.99 4.36
C ASP A 345 -0.27 7.00 5.89
N SER A 346 -1.38 6.87 6.59
CA SER A 346 -1.41 6.86 8.06
C SER A 346 -0.60 5.72 8.67
N THR A 347 -0.28 4.67 7.89
CA THR A 347 0.51 3.56 8.40
C THR A 347 1.97 3.99 8.57
N ILE A 348 2.58 4.73 7.63
CA ILE A 348 3.94 5.26 7.80
C ILE A 348 4.00 6.43 8.79
N ARG A 349 2.90 7.18 8.96
CA ARG A 349 2.78 8.16 10.06
C ARG A 349 3.05 7.52 11.42
N GLN A 350 2.63 6.27 11.62
CA GLN A 350 2.85 5.56 12.86
C GLN A 350 4.35 5.37 13.20
N TRP A 351 5.23 5.33 12.19
CA TRP A 351 6.68 5.26 12.41
C TRP A 351 7.23 6.60 12.91
N PHE A 352 6.72 7.72 12.39
CA PHE A 352 7.04 9.06 12.90
C PHE A 352 6.62 9.19 14.37
N GLU A 353 5.40 8.76 14.69
CA GLU A 353 4.85 8.80 16.05
C GLU A 353 5.65 7.91 17.00
N HIS A 354 6.02 6.71 16.55
CA HIS A 354 6.86 5.80 17.33
C HIS A 354 8.22 6.44 17.66
N LEU A 355 8.96 6.92 16.66
CA LEU A 355 10.26 7.57 16.85
C LEU A 355 10.16 8.80 17.76
N SER A 356 9.14 9.63 17.57
CA SER A 356 8.90 10.81 18.43
C SER A 356 8.55 10.45 19.87
N THR A 357 7.99 9.26 20.10
CA THR A 357 7.65 8.76 21.44
C THR A 357 8.86 8.14 22.14
N VAL A 358 9.67 7.35 21.42
CA VAL A 358 10.80 6.61 22.02
C VAL A 358 12.09 7.43 22.12
N LEU A 359 12.21 8.54 21.38
CA LEU A 359 13.36 9.43 21.42
C LEU A 359 13.02 10.73 22.16
N PRO A 360 13.41 10.91 23.43
CA PRO A 360 13.04 12.09 24.20
C PRO A 360 13.65 13.39 23.65
N ASP A 361 14.81 13.31 23.00
CA ASP A 361 15.51 14.47 22.43
C ASP A 361 15.00 14.87 21.03
N LEU A 362 14.21 14.01 20.38
CA LEU A 362 13.61 14.29 19.07
C LEU A 362 12.35 15.15 19.24
N LYS A 363 12.51 16.47 19.20
CA LYS A 363 11.41 17.42 19.47
C LYS A 363 10.59 17.71 18.23
N GLY A 364 9.28 17.50 18.33
CA GLY A 364 8.32 17.86 17.28
C GLY A 364 8.24 19.37 17.05
N PHE A 365 8.28 19.80 15.79
CA PHE A 365 8.05 21.18 15.38
C PHE A 365 6.61 21.33 14.87
N ASN A 366 5.84 22.23 15.48
CA ASN A 366 4.44 22.43 15.11
C ASN A 366 4.33 23.25 13.81
N LEU A 367 4.02 22.55 12.71
CA LEU A 367 3.78 23.18 11.40
C LEU A 367 2.33 23.67 11.22
N HIS A 368 1.52 23.68 12.28
CA HIS A 368 0.08 24.03 12.25
C HIS A 368 -0.70 23.24 11.19
N SER A 369 -0.27 22.00 10.94
CA SER A 369 -0.80 21.10 9.93
C SER A 369 -1.87 20.16 10.50
N SER A 370 -2.54 19.41 9.62
CA SER A 370 -3.53 18.42 10.05
C SER A 370 -2.86 17.29 10.82
N LYS A 371 -3.34 16.99 12.04
CA LYS A 371 -2.85 15.89 12.89
C LYS A 371 -2.95 14.50 12.25
N GLN A 372 -3.70 14.33 11.16
CA GLN A 372 -3.80 13.04 10.47
C GLN A 372 -2.88 12.89 9.26
N CYS A 373 -2.53 13.99 8.59
CA CYS A 373 -1.84 13.95 7.29
C CYS A 373 -0.58 14.81 7.20
N GLY A 374 -0.25 15.55 8.24
CA GLY A 374 0.94 16.39 8.24
C GLY A 374 0.86 17.56 7.26
N PRO A 375 2.01 18.12 6.87
CA PRO A 375 3.36 17.61 7.14
C PRO A 375 3.73 17.63 8.63
N PHE A 376 4.56 16.68 9.07
CA PHE A 376 5.17 16.70 10.40
C PHE A 376 6.69 16.75 10.31
N MET A 377 7.30 17.31 11.34
CA MET A 377 8.74 17.44 11.47
C MET A 377 9.13 17.28 12.93
N ALA A 378 10.21 16.55 13.19
CA ALA A 378 10.83 16.46 14.50
C ALA A 378 12.36 16.50 14.38
N VAL A 379 13.03 17.15 15.33
CA VAL A 379 14.46 17.49 15.27
C VAL A 379 15.15 17.16 16.59
N ASP A 380 16.28 16.46 16.53
CA ASP A 380 17.29 16.38 17.59
C ASP A 380 18.50 17.20 17.11
N THR A 381 18.68 18.40 17.68
CA THR A 381 19.76 19.31 17.27
C THR A 381 21.13 18.86 17.75
N ALA A 382 21.20 18.11 18.86
CA ALA A 382 22.46 17.65 19.44
C ALA A 382 23.10 16.54 18.60
N ARG A 383 22.27 15.68 18.00
CA ARG A 383 22.70 14.56 17.13
C ARG A 383 22.43 14.79 15.66
N ASN A 384 21.99 16.00 15.30
CA ASN A 384 21.69 16.40 13.92
C ASN A 384 20.71 15.43 13.22
N ILE A 385 19.64 15.05 13.91
CA ILE A 385 18.61 14.13 13.41
C ILE A 385 17.40 14.94 12.96
N LEU A 386 16.90 14.66 11.76
CA LEU A 386 15.68 15.26 11.23
C LEU A 386 14.74 14.18 10.70
N VAL A 387 13.56 14.06 11.31
CA VAL A 387 12.52 13.14 10.84
C VAL A 387 11.36 13.96 10.28
N LYS A 388 10.95 13.65 9.06
CA LYS A 388 9.83 14.31 8.37
C LYS A 388 8.79 13.27 7.99
N PHE A 389 7.51 13.63 8.13
CA PHE A 389 6.41 12.85 7.58
C PHE A 389 5.58 13.69 6.62
N HIS A 390 5.30 13.12 5.45
CA HIS A 390 4.39 13.69 4.45
C HIS A 390 3.38 12.63 4.02
N CYS A 391 2.08 12.96 4.12
CA CYS A 391 1.07 12.14 3.47
C CYS A 391 1.20 12.21 1.94
N HIS A 392 0.86 11.12 1.27
CA HIS A 392 0.70 11.11 -0.17
C HIS A 392 -0.48 12.02 -0.56
N ALA A 393 -0.39 12.66 -1.73
CA ALA A 393 -1.48 13.47 -2.27
C ALA A 393 -2.73 12.65 -2.67
N SER A 394 -3.71 13.29 -3.30
CA SER A 394 -4.97 12.68 -3.73
C SER A 394 -4.76 11.33 -4.46
N PRO A 395 -5.53 10.27 -4.14
CA PRO A 395 -6.78 10.25 -3.38
C PRO A 395 -6.62 9.91 -1.88
N ILE A 396 -5.78 10.64 -1.15
CA ILE A 396 -5.67 10.51 0.33
C ILE A 396 -7.05 10.53 1.01
N ARG A 397 -7.34 9.53 1.85
CA ARG A 397 -8.58 9.44 2.61
C ARG A 397 -8.35 9.99 4.02
N SER A 398 -8.59 11.28 4.19
CA SER A 398 -8.46 11.95 5.49
C SER A 398 -9.55 12.99 5.70
N TYR A 399 -9.56 13.58 6.89
CA TYR A 399 -10.16 14.90 7.12
C TYR A 399 -9.55 15.97 6.20
N ALA A 400 -9.96 17.23 6.37
CA ALA A 400 -9.47 18.34 5.57
C ALA A 400 -7.94 18.45 5.62
N VAL A 401 -7.33 18.32 4.44
CA VAL A 401 -5.91 18.59 4.16
C VAL A 401 -5.84 19.81 3.25
N SER A 402 -5.01 20.79 3.61
CA SER A 402 -4.80 21.97 2.79
C SER A 402 -4.29 21.60 1.40
N SER A 403 -4.82 22.20 0.35
CA SER A 403 -4.45 21.92 -1.04
C SER A 403 -2.96 22.19 -1.31
N VAL A 404 -2.38 23.18 -0.63
CA VAL A 404 -0.96 23.53 -0.73
C VAL A 404 -0.01 22.50 -0.08
N ASN A 405 -0.54 21.67 0.83
CA ASN A 405 0.23 20.62 1.51
C ASN A 405 0.10 19.26 0.80
N LEU A 406 -0.74 19.15 -0.24
CA LEU A 406 -0.86 17.94 -1.03
C LEU A 406 0.31 17.87 -2.00
N SER A 407 1.28 17.02 -1.71
CA SER A 407 2.38 16.74 -2.63
C SER A 407 2.46 15.25 -2.96
N TYR A 408 2.68 14.94 -4.23
CA TYR A 408 2.89 13.58 -4.66
C TYR A 408 4.27 13.10 -4.21
N ILE A 409 4.37 11.84 -3.77
CA ILE A 409 5.64 11.28 -3.29
C ILE A 409 6.74 11.46 -4.34
N ALA A 410 6.45 11.22 -5.62
CA ALA A 410 7.40 11.45 -6.70
C ALA A 410 7.93 12.90 -6.77
N ASN A 411 7.07 13.91 -6.56
CA ASN A 411 7.48 15.32 -6.52
C ASN A 411 8.39 15.61 -5.33
N GLU A 412 8.07 15.04 -4.16
CA GLU A 412 8.92 15.17 -2.97
C GLU A 412 10.27 14.53 -3.20
N LEU A 413 10.31 13.32 -3.77
CA LEU A 413 11.55 12.63 -4.10
C LEU A 413 12.40 13.43 -5.07
N ASP A 414 11.85 14.00 -6.14
CA ASP A 414 12.63 14.78 -7.11
C ASP A 414 13.21 16.08 -6.56
N ARG A 415 12.71 16.58 -5.42
CA ARG A 415 13.26 17.75 -4.71
C ARG A 415 14.36 17.40 -3.72
N LEU A 416 14.62 16.12 -3.45
CA LEU A 416 15.67 15.70 -2.51
C LEU A 416 17.05 15.78 -3.15
N VAL A 417 18.02 16.31 -2.40
CA VAL A 417 19.44 16.19 -2.76
C VAL A 417 19.87 14.72 -2.73
N GLY A 418 19.49 13.98 -1.67
CA GLY A 418 19.88 12.58 -1.45
C GLY A 418 21.21 12.44 -0.70
N GLY A 419 21.83 11.28 -0.78
CA GLY A 419 23.16 10.96 -0.27
C GLY A 419 23.13 10.08 0.98
N SER A 420 24.31 9.76 1.51
CA SER A 420 24.54 8.83 2.64
C SER A 420 23.82 9.17 3.95
N ASN A 421 23.39 10.43 4.10
CA ASN A 421 22.66 10.92 5.26
C ASN A 421 21.14 10.95 5.04
N THR A 422 20.66 10.65 3.83
CA THR A 422 19.24 10.67 3.49
C THR A 422 18.67 9.26 3.53
N VAL A 423 17.60 9.09 4.31
CA VAL A 423 16.80 7.85 4.35
C VAL A 423 15.40 8.19 3.87
N VAL A 424 14.88 7.45 2.90
CA VAL A 424 13.52 7.60 2.38
C VAL A 424 12.75 6.33 2.69
N VAL A 425 11.61 6.46 3.36
CA VAL A 425 10.68 5.35 3.59
C VAL A 425 9.35 5.62 2.91
N ILE A 426 8.89 4.69 2.09
CA ILE A 426 7.67 4.81 1.29
C ILE A 426 6.67 3.74 1.73
N GLY A 427 5.48 4.15 2.17
CA GLY A 427 4.38 3.25 2.52
C GLY A 427 3.05 3.78 2.00
N ILE A 428 2.59 3.26 0.86
CA ILE A 428 1.43 3.80 0.14
C ILE A 428 0.52 2.66 -0.33
N TRP A 429 -0.61 2.43 0.34
CA TRP A 429 -1.52 1.36 -0.09
C TRP A 429 -2.97 1.55 0.38
N SER A 430 -3.19 2.04 1.59
CA SER A 430 -4.50 1.94 2.28
C SER A 430 -5.63 2.78 1.66
N HIS A 431 -5.28 3.74 0.80
CA HIS A 431 -6.23 4.67 0.20
C HIS A 431 -6.60 4.33 -1.26
N PHE A 432 -5.98 3.30 -1.85
CA PHE A 432 -6.16 2.93 -3.26
C PHE A 432 -7.10 1.74 -3.46
N SER A 433 -7.57 1.12 -2.38
CA SER A 433 -8.35 -0.13 -2.41
C SER A 433 -9.73 -0.01 -3.09
N THR A 434 -10.27 1.21 -3.26
CA THR A 434 -11.56 1.43 -3.96
C THR A 434 -11.42 1.66 -5.46
N PHE A 435 -10.21 1.95 -5.92
CA PHE A 435 -9.94 2.22 -7.32
C PHE A 435 -9.55 0.94 -8.06
N PRO A 436 -9.76 0.90 -9.39
CA PRO A 436 -9.16 -0.11 -10.24
C PRO A 436 -7.65 -0.13 -10.02
N ILE A 437 -7.04 -1.32 -10.10
CA ILE A 437 -5.64 -1.51 -9.72
C ILE A 437 -4.68 -0.69 -10.59
N GLU A 438 -5.09 -0.35 -11.80
CA GLU A 438 -4.37 0.48 -12.77
C GLU A 438 -4.03 1.87 -12.20
N VAL A 439 -4.91 2.45 -11.39
CA VAL A 439 -4.65 3.72 -10.69
C VAL A 439 -3.48 3.59 -9.73
N TYR A 440 -3.38 2.44 -9.05
CA TYR A 440 -2.28 2.15 -8.13
C TYR A 440 -0.99 1.79 -8.86
N ILE A 441 -1.05 1.00 -9.95
CA ILE A 441 0.11 0.70 -10.79
C ILE A 441 0.73 1.98 -11.34
N ARG A 442 -0.09 2.87 -11.93
CA ARG A 442 0.36 4.18 -12.42
C ARG A 442 1.04 5.00 -11.32
N ARG A 443 0.42 5.07 -10.14
CA ARG A 443 0.98 5.75 -8.96
C ARG A 443 2.37 5.22 -8.62
N LEU A 444 2.52 3.90 -8.55
CA LEU A 444 3.79 3.29 -8.19
C LEU A 444 4.84 3.44 -9.30
N GLN A 445 4.46 3.41 -10.58
CA GLN A 445 5.39 3.69 -11.69
C GLN A 445 5.96 5.11 -11.60
N SER A 446 5.13 6.10 -11.30
CA SER A 446 5.58 7.47 -11.05
C SER A 446 6.58 7.55 -9.90
N ILE A 447 6.30 6.84 -8.79
CA ILE A 447 7.21 6.77 -7.64
C ILE A 447 8.51 6.03 -7.99
N ARG A 448 8.44 4.87 -8.65
CA ARG A 448 9.60 4.08 -9.08
C ARG A 448 10.53 4.92 -9.97
N ARG A 449 9.99 5.67 -10.93
CA ARG A 449 10.78 6.59 -11.77
C ARG A 449 11.50 7.67 -10.95
N ALA A 450 10.83 8.24 -9.95
CA ALA A 450 11.44 9.24 -9.07
C ALA A 450 12.51 8.64 -8.15
N VAL A 451 12.29 7.43 -7.62
CA VAL A 451 13.30 6.66 -6.88
C VAL A 451 14.53 6.40 -7.74
N LEU A 452 14.35 5.96 -8.98
CA LEU A 452 15.46 5.74 -9.92
C LEU A 452 16.26 7.02 -10.18
N ARG A 453 15.58 8.16 -10.41
CA ARG A 453 16.26 9.46 -10.55
C ARG A 453 16.99 9.91 -9.28
N LEU A 454 16.47 9.56 -8.11
CA LEU A 454 17.11 9.87 -6.82
C LEU A 454 18.38 9.04 -6.63
N LEU A 455 18.32 7.75 -6.93
CA LEU A 455 19.47 6.87 -6.81
C LEU A 455 20.51 7.11 -7.91
N ASP A 456 20.10 7.57 -9.09
CA ASP A 456 21.03 7.97 -10.16
C ASP A 456 21.87 9.19 -9.76
N ARG A 457 21.23 10.23 -9.18
CA ARG A 457 21.94 11.43 -8.73
C ARG A 457 22.66 11.27 -7.39
N ALA A 458 22.19 10.36 -6.53
CA ALA A 458 22.71 10.18 -5.18
C ALA A 458 22.57 8.71 -4.74
N ALA A 459 23.45 7.87 -5.27
CA ALA A 459 23.41 6.41 -5.12
C ALA A 459 23.45 5.93 -3.66
N ASP A 460 24.08 6.69 -2.75
CA ASP A 460 24.18 6.35 -1.33
C ASP A 460 22.91 6.64 -0.52
N THR A 461 21.85 7.15 -1.17
CA THR A 461 20.54 7.32 -0.51
C THR A 461 19.93 5.97 -0.17
N LEU A 462 19.53 5.76 1.08
CA LEU A 462 18.80 4.55 1.47
C LEU A 462 17.31 4.73 1.17
N VAL A 463 16.73 3.83 0.38
CA VAL A 463 15.28 3.78 0.12
C VAL A 463 14.70 2.51 0.71
N VAL A 464 13.63 2.63 1.49
CA VAL A 464 12.94 1.51 2.13
C VAL A 464 11.46 1.55 1.76
N ILE A 465 10.95 0.44 1.27
CA ILE A 465 9.53 0.24 0.95
C ILE A 465 8.90 -0.52 2.10
N ARG A 466 7.81 0.01 2.65
CA ARG A 466 6.97 -0.70 3.61
C ARG A 466 5.78 -1.32 2.88
N THR A 467 5.57 -2.61 3.08
CA THR A 467 4.42 -3.34 2.53
C THR A 467 3.09 -3.01 3.22
N GLY A 468 1.99 -3.45 2.61
CA GLY A 468 0.67 -3.43 3.26
C GLY A 468 0.60 -4.45 4.39
N ASN A 469 -0.43 -4.37 5.24
CA ASN A 469 -0.63 -5.36 6.31
C ASN A 469 -2.11 -5.73 6.51
N LEU A 470 -2.31 -6.86 7.16
CA LEU A 470 -3.62 -7.34 7.60
C LEU A 470 -4.24 -6.42 8.66
N LYS A 471 -5.56 -6.39 8.74
CA LYS A 471 -6.31 -5.56 9.70
C LYS A 471 -7.62 -6.19 10.16
N ALA A 472 -8.18 -5.73 11.27
CA ALA A 472 -9.55 -6.06 11.64
C ALA A 472 -10.50 -5.66 10.51
N LEU A 473 -11.57 -6.45 10.32
CA LEU A 473 -12.53 -6.22 9.24
C LEU A 473 -13.92 -6.04 9.83
N THR A 474 -14.46 -4.84 9.64
CA THR A 474 -15.89 -4.55 9.63
C THR A 474 -16.44 -4.58 8.20
N LEU A 475 -17.76 -4.47 8.03
CA LEU A 475 -18.34 -4.31 6.69
C LEU A 475 -17.77 -3.08 5.96
N ASP A 476 -17.66 -1.93 6.63
CA ASP A 476 -17.10 -0.70 6.04
C ASP A 476 -15.63 -0.88 5.61
N GLU A 477 -14.80 -1.44 6.50
CA GLU A 477 -13.39 -1.70 6.20
C GLU A 477 -13.21 -2.72 5.08
N THR A 478 -14.08 -3.73 5.00
CA THR A 478 -14.05 -4.72 3.92
C THR A 478 -14.34 -4.08 2.57
N LEU A 479 -15.40 -3.27 2.48
CA LEU A 479 -15.79 -2.66 1.21
C LEU A 479 -14.84 -1.55 0.75
N THR A 480 -14.17 -0.88 1.69
CA THR A 480 -13.28 0.26 1.40
C THR A 480 -11.79 -0.11 1.37
N ASN A 481 -11.36 -1.12 2.13
CA ASN A 481 -9.95 -1.45 2.32
C ASN A 481 -9.67 -2.96 2.57
N SER A 482 -10.56 -3.92 2.26
CA SER A 482 -10.37 -5.37 2.52
C SER A 482 -8.92 -5.91 2.41
N ASP A 483 -8.60 -6.93 3.21
CA ASP A 483 -7.34 -7.67 3.10
C ASP A 483 -7.12 -8.28 1.70
N TRP A 484 -8.18 -8.63 0.98
CA TRP A 484 -8.09 -9.10 -0.41
C TRP A 484 -7.60 -7.98 -1.36
N TYR A 485 -8.11 -6.76 -1.18
CA TYR A 485 -7.58 -5.62 -1.93
C TYR A 485 -6.13 -5.33 -1.55
N SER A 486 -5.84 -5.37 -0.25
CA SER A 486 -4.53 -5.04 0.31
C SER A 486 -3.44 -6.00 -0.19
N LEU A 487 -3.76 -7.30 -0.25
CA LEU A 487 -2.86 -8.34 -0.78
C LEU A 487 -2.48 -8.08 -2.24
N GLN A 488 -3.44 -7.68 -3.08
CA GLN A 488 -3.14 -7.35 -4.49
C GLN A 488 -2.19 -6.15 -4.58
N ARG A 489 -2.43 -5.09 -3.79
CA ARG A 489 -1.54 -3.91 -3.78
C ARG A 489 -0.16 -4.27 -3.24
N ASP A 490 -0.08 -5.17 -2.26
CA ASP A 490 1.19 -5.65 -1.73
C ASP A 490 2.01 -6.40 -2.78
N LYS A 491 1.38 -7.35 -3.50
CA LYS A 491 2.03 -8.07 -4.60
C LYS A 491 2.56 -7.14 -5.70
N VAL A 492 1.73 -6.19 -6.16
CA VAL A 492 2.15 -5.18 -7.14
C VAL A 492 3.29 -4.33 -6.60
N LEU A 493 3.23 -3.90 -5.34
CA LEU A 493 4.28 -3.09 -4.72
C LEU A 493 5.62 -3.83 -4.69
N ARG A 494 5.62 -5.11 -4.27
CA ARG A 494 6.82 -5.94 -4.26
C ARG A 494 7.42 -6.07 -5.65
N ASP A 495 6.62 -6.47 -6.63
CA ASP A 495 7.08 -6.64 -8.02
C ASP A 495 7.58 -5.32 -8.62
N MET A 496 6.94 -4.20 -8.28
CA MET A 496 7.31 -2.86 -8.72
C MET A 496 8.63 -2.36 -8.14
N PHE A 497 9.12 -2.88 -7.01
CA PHE A 497 10.41 -2.45 -6.45
C PHE A 497 11.46 -3.56 -6.42
N LYS A 498 11.08 -4.77 -6.85
CA LYS A 498 11.96 -5.93 -6.94
C LYS A 498 13.18 -5.66 -7.80
N GLY A 499 14.34 -6.07 -7.30
CA GLY A 499 15.62 -6.01 -8.01
C GLY A 499 16.24 -4.63 -8.14
N LEU A 500 15.67 -3.59 -7.53
CA LEU A 500 16.29 -2.26 -7.49
C LEU A 500 17.43 -2.24 -6.46
N LYS A 501 18.60 -1.77 -6.89
CA LYS A 501 19.76 -1.60 -6.02
C LYS A 501 19.47 -0.51 -4.97
N ASN A 502 19.93 -0.70 -3.74
CA ASN A 502 19.76 0.23 -2.61
C ASN A 502 18.28 0.54 -2.25
N VAL A 503 17.37 -0.36 -2.66
CA VAL A 503 15.96 -0.34 -2.26
C VAL A 503 15.69 -1.60 -1.44
N HIS A 504 15.27 -1.41 -0.19
CA HIS A 504 15.00 -2.49 0.75
C HIS A 504 13.51 -2.58 1.08
N LEU A 505 13.07 -3.70 1.65
CA LEU A 505 11.69 -3.95 2.03
C LEU A 505 11.59 -4.14 3.55
N VAL A 506 10.56 -3.56 4.16
CA VAL A 506 10.06 -3.99 5.48
C VAL A 506 8.72 -4.67 5.27
N ASP A 507 8.71 -5.98 5.52
CA ASP A 507 7.57 -6.84 5.25
C ASP A 507 6.50 -6.80 6.36
N ALA A 508 5.77 -5.69 6.40
CA ALA A 508 4.65 -5.50 7.31
C ALA A 508 3.54 -6.57 7.19
N TRP A 509 3.38 -7.22 6.03
CA TRP A 509 2.37 -8.26 5.85
C TRP A 509 2.72 -9.50 6.67
N ASP A 510 3.92 -10.06 6.45
CA ASP A 510 4.39 -11.24 7.17
C ASP A 510 4.58 -10.93 8.66
N MET A 511 5.10 -9.75 8.99
CA MET A 511 5.30 -9.31 10.37
C MET A 511 3.99 -9.16 11.15
N VAL A 512 2.87 -8.86 10.49
CA VAL A 512 1.56 -8.79 11.16
C VAL A 512 0.90 -10.18 11.20
N LEU A 513 0.98 -10.96 10.12
CA LEU A 513 0.42 -12.31 10.06
C LEU A 513 1.09 -13.27 11.06
N ALA A 514 2.41 -13.17 11.23
CA ALA A 514 3.18 -14.03 12.12
C ALA A 514 3.01 -13.66 13.61
N HIS A 515 2.57 -12.43 13.93
CA HIS A 515 2.51 -11.97 15.32
C HIS A 515 1.27 -12.49 16.04
N HIS A 516 1.35 -12.66 17.36
CA HIS A 516 0.22 -13.06 18.21
C HIS A 516 -0.80 -11.95 18.50
N LEU A 517 -0.52 -10.70 18.09
CA LEU A 517 -1.42 -9.59 18.38
C LEU A 517 -2.48 -9.50 17.28
N PRO A 518 -3.70 -9.04 17.59
CA PRO A 518 -4.76 -8.96 16.60
C PRO A 518 -4.36 -8.13 15.39
N HIS A 519 -4.79 -8.58 14.20
CA HIS A 519 -4.64 -7.82 12.96
C HIS A 519 -5.25 -6.43 13.12
N ASN A 520 -4.49 -5.38 12.79
CA ASN A 520 -4.94 -3.99 12.86
C ASN A 520 -4.31 -3.16 11.74
N LEU A 521 -5.08 -2.25 11.11
CA LEU A 521 -4.58 -1.33 10.10
C LEU A 521 -3.40 -0.49 10.64
N HIS A 522 -3.47 -0.16 11.93
CA HIS A 522 -2.43 0.45 12.72
C HIS A 522 -1.90 -0.58 13.74
N PRO A 523 -0.93 -1.43 13.37
CA PRO A 523 -0.39 -2.47 14.25
C PRO A 523 0.08 -1.89 15.59
N GLN A 524 0.00 -2.70 16.64
CA GLN A 524 0.39 -2.27 17.98
C GLN A 524 1.91 -2.07 18.10
N ALA A 525 2.33 -1.37 19.16
CA ALA A 525 3.71 -0.93 19.37
C ALA A 525 4.78 -2.04 19.24
N PRO A 526 4.59 -3.29 19.73
CA PRO A 526 5.60 -4.34 19.56
C PRO A 526 5.91 -4.67 18.10
N ILE A 527 4.89 -4.67 17.22
CA ILE A 527 5.07 -4.91 15.79
C ILE A 527 5.78 -3.72 15.15
N ILE A 528 5.38 -2.49 15.49
CA ILE A 528 6.02 -1.27 14.97
C ILE A 528 7.47 -1.16 15.40
N LYS A 529 7.80 -1.50 16.64
CA LYS A 529 9.18 -1.57 17.13
C LYS A 529 10.01 -2.53 16.30
N ASN A 530 9.50 -3.73 15.99
CA ASN A 530 10.20 -4.68 15.13
C ASN A 530 10.34 -4.16 13.68
N MET A 531 9.33 -3.48 13.13
CA MET A 531 9.46 -2.85 11.80
C MET A 531 10.56 -1.76 11.79
N ILE A 532 10.65 -0.98 12.87
CA ILE A 532 11.68 0.04 13.06
C ILE A 532 13.06 -0.59 13.27
N ASP A 533 13.17 -1.71 13.98
CA ASP A 533 14.42 -2.47 14.11
C ASP A 533 14.97 -2.91 12.74
N VAL A 534 14.09 -3.38 11.84
CA VAL A 534 14.48 -3.71 10.47
C VAL A 534 14.94 -2.46 9.70
N LEU A 535 14.20 -1.35 9.80
CA LEU A 535 14.63 -0.07 9.20
C LEU A 535 16.01 0.36 9.70
N LEU A 536 16.23 0.37 11.01
CA LEU A 536 17.48 0.80 11.62
C LEU A 536 18.63 -0.16 11.29
N SER A 537 18.35 -1.46 11.10
CA SER A 537 19.34 -2.42 10.62
C SER A 537 19.79 -2.14 9.18
N TYR A 538 18.95 -1.55 8.34
CA TYR A 538 19.36 -1.06 7.01
C TYR A 538 20.16 0.24 7.07
N ILE A 539 19.85 1.12 8.03
CA ILE A 539 20.57 2.40 8.22
C ILE A 539 21.96 2.16 8.81
N CYS A 540 22.05 1.22 9.76
CA CYS A 540 23.24 0.90 10.53
C CYS A 540 23.50 -0.61 10.45
N PRO A 541 24.01 -1.09 9.30
CA PRO A 541 24.33 -2.50 9.14
C PRO A 541 25.41 -2.92 10.15
N PRO A 542 25.45 -4.21 10.53
CA PRO A 542 26.51 -4.70 11.40
C PRO A 542 27.87 -4.39 10.78
N LYS A 543 28.82 -3.94 11.60
CA LYS A 543 30.23 -4.00 11.21
C LYS A 543 30.54 -5.48 11.01
N ASN A 544 30.85 -5.89 9.79
CA ASN A 544 31.38 -7.23 9.54
C ASN A 544 32.56 -7.43 10.49
N GLY A 545 32.41 -8.38 11.42
CA GLY A 545 33.48 -8.82 12.30
C GLY A 545 34.54 -9.58 11.53
#